data_AF-A0A6I3KBQ4-F1
#
_entry.id   AF-A0A6I3KBQ4-F1
#
_cell.length_a   1.000
_cell.length_b   1.000
_cell.length_c   1.000
_cell.angle_alpha   90.00
_cell.angle_beta   90.00
_cell.angle_gamma   90.00
#
_symmetry.space_group_name_H-M   'P 1'
#
loop_
_entity.id
_entity.type
_entity.pdbx_description
1 polymer ?
#
loop_
_entity_poly.entity_id
_entity_poly.type
_entity_poly.pdbx_seq_one_letter_code
_entity_poly.pdbx_strand_id
1 'polypeptide(L)'
;MPTAIPRLLSRLKRPGFINSWPKAILAAGFFALTNYVIFEDVLRHGSTITTDHLLSFAVLVGTFASGHWFWPTLVSKEYGTAAGLALLFVAGTVYCVLTSAGRNAEALVNKAAKVTADNGPYAAQESKVKGAEGQRAEAKAKLTEAETEAKDATKKADAACVKHGADSWRCETARKNEDAAEGRKAKAQDFYDGKTNTYWMEDAGLRLMAKKDTNVDLKYAAKVLNYIPHVSVTEDQLADIIPFVKSVFCEFATLLFAAGAFGHRRETVPEPPKEPETVPPLQDRPTEPSRDRPAAPPLRLVQGGTVPSSQVAALVLLRQHLAVHGTVSQSDLRSLLGDVSKQTVSRWCDDWEADGHICRTLSGRTRMVSLKPAARRIAR
;
A
#
# COMPACT_ATOMS: atom_id res chain seq x y z
N MET A 1 28.74 -35.66 -33.10
CA MET A 1 28.74 -34.81 -31.89
C MET A 1 27.45 -35.09 -31.10
N PRO A 2 27.45 -35.98 -30.09
CA PRO A 2 26.25 -36.31 -29.34
C PRO A 2 26.08 -35.38 -28.13
N THR A 3 25.08 -34.52 -28.22
CA THR A 3 24.09 -34.19 -27.17
C THR A 3 24.56 -34.18 -25.70
N ALA A 4 25.16 -33.06 -25.28
CA ALA A 4 25.48 -32.76 -23.88
C ALA A 4 24.27 -32.29 -23.01
N ILE A 5 23.06 -32.23 -23.59
CA ILE A 5 21.86 -31.66 -22.96
C ILE A 5 21.25 -32.53 -21.81
N PRO A 6 21.29 -33.88 -21.80
CA PRO A 6 20.55 -34.65 -20.80
C PRO A 6 21.18 -34.62 -19.39
N ARG A 7 22.43 -34.15 -19.21
CA ARG A 7 23.07 -34.02 -17.90
C ARG A 7 22.68 -32.76 -17.12
N LEU A 8 22.20 -31.71 -17.81
CA LEU A 8 21.76 -30.49 -17.14
C LEU A 8 20.39 -30.68 -16.47
N LEU A 9 19.49 -31.41 -17.13
CA LEU A 9 18.15 -31.69 -16.61
C LEU A 9 18.15 -32.69 -15.43
N SER A 10 19.14 -33.58 -15.32
CA SER A 10 19.24 -34.52 -14.19
C SER A 10 19.77 -33.86 -12.92
N ARG A 11 20.58 -32.78 -13.01
CA ARG A 11 20.97 -31.98 -11.83
C ARG A 11 19.84 -31.13 -11.29
N LEU A 12 18.94 -30.65 -12.15
CA LEU A 12 17.73 -29.90 -11.75
C LEU A 12 16.70 -30.77 -11.01
N LYS A 13 16.74 -32.09 -11.17
CA LYS A 13 15.87 -33.04 -10.46
C LYS A 13 16.41 -33.52 -9.11
N ARG A 14 17.52 -32.97 -8.59
CA ARG A 14 17.93 -33.28 -7.22
C ARG A 14 16.87 -32.71 -6.25
N PRO A 15 16.16 -33.54 -5.46
CA PRO A 15 15.32 -33.04 -4.39
C PRO A 15 16.22 -32.27 -3.41
N GLY A 16 16.12 -30.94 -3.37
CA GLY A 16 16.89 -30.11 -2.45
C GLY A 16 17.39 -28.74 -2.92
N PHE A 17 17.10 -28.28 -4.15
CA PHE A 17 17.52 -26.92 -4.57
C PHE A 17 16.76 -25.81 -3.83
N ILE A 18 15.49 -26.05 -3.50
CA ILE A 18 14.67 -25.13 -2.72
C ILE A 18 14.53 -25.73 -1.32
N ASN A 19 15.20 -25.10 -0.35
CA ASN A 19 15.09 -25.43 1.06
C ASN A 19 13.74 -25.00 1.66
N SER A 20 13.11 -23.96 1.08
CA SER A 20 11.81 -23.47 1.53
C SER A 20 11.00 -22.83 0.40
N TRP A 21 9.94 -23.50 -0.03
CA TRP A 21 9.00 -23.00 -1.04
C TRP A 21 8.33 -21.67 -0.66
N PRO A 22 7.84 -21.47 0.59
CA PRO A 22 7.26 -20.19 0.97
C PRO A 22 8.23 -19.01 0.79
N LYS A 23 9.50 -19.18 1.17
CA LYS A 23 10.53 -18.14 0.97
C LYS A 23 10.84 -17.92 -0.51
N ALA A 24 10.88 -18.97 -1.33
CA ALA A 24 11.10 -18.85 -2.77
C ALA A 24 9.98 -18.04 -3.44
N ILE A 25 8.72 -18.29 -3.04
CA ILE A 25 7.56 -17.57 -3.55
C ILE A 25 7.63 -16.09 -3.15
N LEU A 26 7.99 -15.79 -1.90
CA LEU A 26 8.15 -14.41 -1.43
C LEU A 26 9.26 -13.69 -2.20
N ALA A 27 10.41 -14.33 -2.39
CA ALA A 27 11.51 -13.76 -3.17
C ALA A 27 11.09 -13.44 -4.61
N ALA A 28 10.44 -14.39 -5.28
CA ALA A 28 9.93 -14.19 -6.63
C ALA A 28 8.87 -13.07 -6.68
N GLY A 29 8.02 -12.96 -5.66
CA GLY A 29 7.03 -11.89 -5.53
C GLY A 29 7.64 -10.50 -5.42
N PHE A 30 8.62 -10.30 -4.53
CA PHE A 30 9.31 -9.01 -4.40
C PHE A 30 10.15 -8.66 -5.63
N PHE A 31 10.79 -9.65 -6.26
CA PHE A 31 11.48 -9.47 -7.53
C PHE A 31 10.52 -9.02 -8.63
N ALA A 32 9.38 -9.70 -8.78
CA ALA A 32 8.35 -9.35 -9.75
C ALA A 32 7.76 -7.95 -9.48
N LEU A 33 7.58 -7.57 -8.22
CA LEU A 33 7.12 -6.24 -7.84
C LEU A 33 8.13 -5.15 -8.24
N THR A 34 9.42 -5.40 -8.03
CA THR A 34 10.48 -4.47 -8.43
C THR A 34 10.50 -4.29 -9.95
N ASN A 35 10.41 -5.39 -10.70
CA ASN A 35 10.26 -5.34 -12.16
C ASN A 35 8.99 -4.56 -12.55
N TYR A 36 7.87 -4.79 -11.88
CA TYR A 36 6.62 -4.08 -12.18
C TYR A 36 6.78 -2.55 -12.06
N VAL A 37 7.46 -2.06 -11.01
CA VAL A 37 7.70 -0.63 -10.82
C VAL A 37 8.67 -0.08 -11.88
N ILE A 38 9.76 -0.78 -12.16
CA ILE A 38 10.77 -0.37 -13.17
C ILE A 38 10.24 -0.48 -14.61
N PHE A 39 9.18 -1.25 -14.85
CA PHE A 39 8.56 -1.40 -16.17
C PHE A 39 7.12 -0.90 -16.21
N GLU A 40 6.70 -0.04 -15.26
CA GLU A 40 5.32 0.41 -15.17
C GLU A 40 4.83 1.09 -16.46
N ASP A 41 5.68 1.88 -17.11
CA ASP A 41 5.39 2.55 -18.37
C ASP A 41 5.11 1.56 -19.51
N VAL A 42 5.88 0.49 -19.62
CA VAL A 42 5.64 -0.56 -20.63
C VAL A 42 4.38 -1.36 -20.28
N LEU A 43 4.23 -1.74 -19.01
CA LEU A 43 3.19 -2.67 -18.56
C LEU A 43 1.79 -2.05 -18.43
N ARG A 44 1.69 -0.80 -17.96
CA ARG A 44 0.41 -0.09 -17.80
C ARG A 44 0.12 0.87 -18.93
N HIS A 45 1.14 1.60 -19.38
CA HIS A 45 0.96 2.69 -20.34
C HIS A 45 1.18 2.24 -21.79
N GLY A 46 1.65 1.00 -21.99
CA GLY A 46 1.85 0.43 -23.32
C GLY A 46 2.98 1.12 -24.10
N SER A 47 3.97 1.69 -23.39
CA SER A 47 5.14 2.28 -24.04
C SER A 47 5.91 1.22 -24.84
N THR A 48 6.60 1.65 -25.91
CA THR A 48 7.43 0.76 -26.70
C THR A 48 8.64 0.30 -25.87
N ILE A 49 8.99 -0.99 -25.97
CA ILE A 49 10.17 -1.52 -25.28
C ILE A 49 11.42 -0.88 -25.89
N THR A 50 12.05 -0.01 -25.11
CA THR A 50 13.31 0.65 -25.45
C THR A 50 14.53 -0.16 -24.98
N THR A 51 15.72 0.23 -25.44
CA THR A 51 17.00 -0.33 -24.96
C THR A 51 17.21 -0.09 -23.46
N ASP A 52 16.71 1.03 -22.92
CA ASP A 52 16.80 1.35 -21.50
C ASP A 52 16.06 0.33 -20.63
N HIS A 53 14.92 -0.18 -21.12
CA HIS A 53 14.20 -1.24 -20.46
C HIS A 53 15.01 -2.55 -20.39
N LEU A 54 15.61 -2.94 -21.52
CA LEU A 54 16.44 -4.14 -21.57
C LEU A 54 17.67 -4.03 -20.67
N LEU A 55 18.31 -2.85 -20.63
CA LEU A 55 19.44 -2.59 -19.75
C LEU A 55 19.03 -2.63 -18.29
N SER A 56 17.90 -2.01 -17.92
CA SER A 56 17.37 -2.05 -16.55
C SER A 56 17.06 -3.47 -16.10
N PHE A 57 16.49 -4.31 -16.98
CA PHE A 57 16.25 -5.72 -16.68
C PHE A 57 17.56 -6.49 -16.47
N ALA A 58 18.55 -6.26 -17.34
CA ALA A 58 19.86 -6.88 -17.23
C ALA A 58 20.57 -6.49 -15.92
N VAL A 59 20.52 -5.22 -15.52
CA VAL A 59 21.06 -4.74 -14.24
C VAL A 59 20.38 -5.45 -13.08
N LEU A 60 19.06 -5.59 -13.10
CA LEU A 60 18.29 -6.22 -12.03
C LEU A 60 18.62 -7.71 -11.88
N VAL A 61 18.72 -8.45 -13.00
CA VAL A 61 19.16 -9.86 -13.00
C VAL A 61 20.60 -9.97 -12.49
N GLY A 62 21.50 -9.11 -12.97
CA GLY A 62 22.90 -9.08 -12.54
C GLY A 62 23.06 -8.77 -11.06
N THR A 63 22.25 -7.84 -10.53
CA THR A 63 22.23 -7.46 -9.11
C THR A 63 21.80 -8.64 -8.25
N PHE A 64 20.68 -9.28 -8.62
CA PHE A 64 20.18 -10.45 -7.90
C PHE A 64 21.18 -11.61 -7.90
N ALA A 65 21.75 -11.93 -9.07
CA ALA A 65 22.75 -12.98 -9.20
C ALA A 65 24.01 -12.68 -8.38
N SER A 66 24.49 -11.44 -8.44
CA SER A 66 25.69 -11.00 -7.69
C SER A 66 25.48 -11.05 -6.19
N GLY A 67 24.33 -10.57 -5.69
CA GLY A 67 23.99 -10.65 -4.28
C GLY A 67 23.83 -12.09 -3.78
N HIS A 68 23.26 -12.97 -4.62
CA HIS A 68 23.10 -14.38 -4.27
C HIS A 68 24.43 -15.15 -4.22
N TRP A 69 25.36 -14.85 -5.12
CA TRP A 69 26.67 -15.54 -5.20
C TRP A 69 27.78 -14.92 -4.36
N PHE A 70 27.61 -13.67 -3.90
CA PHE A 70 28.61 -12.99 -3.09
C PHE A 70 29.05 -13.81 -1.86
N TRP A 71 28.08 -14.30 -1.08
CA TRP A 71 28.39 -15.02 0.16
C TRP A 71 29.11 -16.36 -0.06
N PRO A 72 28.65 -17.26 -0.96
CA PRO A 72 29.39 -18.45 -1.32
C PRO A 72 30.83 -18.17 -1.78
N THR A 73 31.02 -17.20 -2.67
CA THR A 73 32.35 -16.85 -3.20
C THR A 73 33.28 -16.31 -2.10
N LEU A 74 32.72 -15.52 -1.16
CA LEU A 74 33.46 -15.04 0.00
C LEU A 74 33.90 -16.19 0.92
N VAL A 75 33.01 -17.16 1.19
CA VAL A 75 33.34 -18.35 2.01
C VAL A 75 34.37 -19.25 1.31
N SER A 76 34.35 -19.32 -0.02
CA SER A 76 35.36 -20.02 -0.83
C SER A 76 36.73 -19.32 -0.86
N LYS A 77 36.89 -18.19 -0.16
CA LYS A 77 38.13 -17.39 -0.09
C LYS A 77 38.59 -16.82 -1.44
N GLU A 78 37.69 -16.70 -2.41
CA GLU A 78 37.95 -16.06 -3.70
C GLU A 78 37.73 -14.55 -3.60
N TYR A 79 38.59 -13.85 -2.85
CA TYR A 79 38.36 -12.45 -2.48
C TYR A 79 38.23 -11.49 -3.67
N GLY A 80 38.98 -11.73 -4.76
CA GLY A 80 38.90 -10.89 -5.97
C GLY A 80 37.51 -10.97 -6.63
N THR A 81 37.01 -12.17 -6.85
CA THR A 81 35.67 -12.40 -7.39
C THR A 81 34.60 -11.90 -6.44
N ALA A 82 34.74 -12.15 -5.13
CA ALA A 82 33.81 -11.68 -4.11
C ALA A 82 33.72 -10.14 -4.10
N ALA A 83 34.85 -9.44 -4.22
CA ALA A 83 34.87 -7.98 -4.32
C ALA A 83 34.16 -7.47 -5.58
N GLY A 84 34.37 -8.12 -6.73
CA GLY A 84 33.67 -7.79 -7.97
C GLY A 84 32.14 -7.98 -7.86
N LEU A 85 31.70 -9.10 -7.28
CA LEU A 85 30.28 -9.37 -7.03
C LEU A 85 29.67 -8.38 -6.03
N ALA A 86 30.40 -8.01 -4.98
CA ALA A 86 29.96 -6.98 -4.03
C ALA A 86 29.78 -5.62 -4.71
N LEU A 87 30.72 -5.22 -5.57
CA LEU A 87 30.65 -3.96 -6.30
C LEU A 87 29.45 -3.95 -7.27
N LEU A 88 29.27 -5.02 -8.06
CA LEU A 88 28.13 -5.16 -8.97
C LEU A 88 26.80 -5.14 -8.21
N PHE A 89 26.75 -5.82 -7.07
CA PHE A 89 25.58 -5.82 -6.20
C PHE A 89 25.26 -4.41 -5.68
N VAL A 90 26.25 -3.71 -5.09
CA VAL A 90 26.04 -2.35 -4.56
C VAL A 90 25.65 -1.37 -5.66
N ALA A 91 26.37 -1.35 -6.79
CA ALA A 91 26.06 -0.46 -7.91
C ALA A 91 24.67 -0.74 -8.50
N GLY A 92 24.33 -2.01 -8.66
CA GLY A 92 23.03 -2.43 -9.16
C GLY A 92 21.87 -2.11 -8.22
N THR A 93 22.04 -2.33 -6.90
CA THR A 93 21.06 -1.91 -5.90
C THR A 93 20.86 -0.39 -5.89
N VAL A 94 21.95 0.39 -5.94
CA VAL A 94 21.86 1.86 -6.03
C VAL A 94 21.10 2.27 -7.28
N TYR A 95 21.38 1.65 -8.43
CA TYR A 95 20.64 1.89 -9.67
C TYR A 95 19.14 1.56 -9.54
N CYS A 96 18.79 0.37 -9.07
CA CYS A 96 17.40 -0.07 -8.88
C CYS A 96 16.64 0.85 -7.92
N VAL A 97 17.29 1.30 -6.85
CA VAL A 97 16.72 2.24 -5.88
C VAL A 97 16.49 3.61 -6.50
N LEU A 98 17.50 4.19 -7.16
CA LEU A 98 17.38 5.51 -7.79
C LEU A 98 16.32 5.53 -8.89
N THR A 99 16.29 4.52 -9.76
CA THR A 99 15.31 4.43 -10.85
C THR A 99 13.89 4.19 -10.34
N SER A 100 13.71 3.30 -9.35
CA SER A 100 12.40 3.09 -8.72
C SER A 100 11.94 4.32 -7.93
N ALA A 101 12.86 5.02 -7.26
CA ALA A 101 12.54 6.24 -6.52
C ALA A 101 12.13 7.37 -7.48
N GLY A 102 12.86 7.55 -8.58
CA GLY A 102 12.55 8.54 -9.62
C GLY A 102 11.14 8.36 -10.19
N ARG A 103 10.77 7.14 -10.59
CA ARG A 103 9.41 6.85 -11.11
C ARG A 103 8.30 7.11 -10.08
N ASN A 104 8.54 6.74 -8.82
CA ASN A 104 7.61 7.02 -7.73
C ASN A 104 7.50 8.52 -7.43
N ALA A 105 8.61 9.27 -7.53
CA ALA A 105 8.65 10.71 -7.37
C ALA A 105 7.89 11.41 -8.50
N GLU A 106 8.08 10.99 -9.76
CA GLU A 106 7.28 11.48 -10.91
C GLU A 106 5.78 11.25 -10.69
N ALA A 107 5.38 10.09 -10.17
CA ALA A 107 3.99 9.82 -9.84
C ALA A 107 3.45 10.77 -8.74
N LEU A 108 4.26 11.11 -7.72
CA LEU A 108 3.90 12.09 -6.69
C LEU A 108 3.80 13.50 -7.28
N VAL A 109 4.76 13.91 -8.12
CA VAL A 109 4.78 15.20 -8.80
C VAL A 109 3.56 15.34 -9.71
N ASN A 110 3.22 14.31 -10.48
CA ASN A 110 2.03 14.32 -11.36
C ASN A 110 0.73 14.42 -10.56
N LYS A 111 0.64 13.76 -9.39
CA LYS A 111 -0.51 13.93 -8.48
C LYS A 111 -0.58 15.34 -7.92
N ALA A 112 0.55 15.90 -7.48
CA ALA A 112 0.60 17.28 -6.98
C ALA A 112 0.22 18.29 -8.07
N ALA A 113 0.74 18.13 -9.29
CA ALA A 113 0.40 18.96 -10.44
C ALA A 113 -1.10 18.90 -10.77
N LYS A 114 -1.70 17.71 -10.72
CA LYS A 114 -3.14 17.54 -10.90
C LYS A 114 -3.94 18.24 -9.81
N VAL A 115 -3.52 18.14 -8.55
CA VAL A 115 -4.17 18.87 -7.44
C VAL A 115 -4.04 20.39 -7.63
N THR A 116 -2.89 20.87 -8.07
CA THR A 116 -2.68 22.29 -8.38
C THR A 116 -3.59 22.75 -9.52
N ALA A 117 -3.72 21.95 -10.59
CA ALA A 117 -4.63 22.23 -11.69
C ALA A 117 -6.10 22.24 -11.23
N ASP A 118 -6.50 21.27 -10.41
CA ASP A 118 -7.83 21.19 -9.80
C ASP A 118 -8.13 22.38 -8.86
N ASN A 119 -7.10 22.97 -8.25
CA ASN A 119 -7.21 24.17 -7.41
C ASN A 119 -7.22 25.48 -8.20
N GLY A 120 -6.97 25.46 -9.52
CA GLY A 120 -7.04 26.65 -10.37
C GLY A 120 -8.38 27.40 -10.26
N PRO A 121 -9.54 26.72 -10.38
CA PRO A 121 -10.84 27.33 -10.16
C PRO A 121 -11.02 27.92 -8.76
N TYR A 122 -10.49 27.27 -7.71
CA TYR A 122 -10.54 27.78 -6.35
C TYR A 122 -9.77 29.10 -6.23
N ALA A 123 -8.54 29.17 -6.76
CA ALA A 123 -7.73 30.38 -6.74
C ALA A 123 -8.36 31.53 -7.55
N ALA A 124 -8.97 31.22 -8.70
CA ALA A 124 -9.70 32.20 -9.49
C ALA A 124 -10.91 32.75 -8.72
N GLN A 125 -11.66 31.89 -8.03
CA GLN A 125 -12.79 32.28 -7.19
C GLN A 125 -12.35 33.11 -5.99
N GLU A 126 -11.25 32.73 -5.33
CA GLU A 126 -10.65 33.49 -4.22
C GLU A 126 -10.29 34.93 -4.66
N SER A 127 -9.75 35.08 -5.89
CA SER A 127 -9.45 36.38 -6.48
C SER A 127 -10.72 37.24 -6.67
N LYS A 128 -11.83 36.63 -7.13
CA LYS A 128 -13.12 37.32 -7.24
C LYS A 128 -13.65 37.78 -5.89
N VAL A 129 -13.55 36.96 -4.85
CA VAL A 129 -13.95 37.32 -3.49
C VAL A 129 -13.16 38.53 -2.99
N LYS A 130 -11.83 38.53 -3.16
CA LYS A 130 -10.97 39.68 -2.81
C LYS A 130 -11.34 40.94 -3.60
N GLY A 131 -11.63 40.79 -4.91
CA GLY A 131 -12.10 41.90 -5.74
C GLY A 131 -13.44 42.47 -5.28
N ALA A 132 -14.40 41.59 -4.95
CA ALA A 132 -15.71 41.98 -4.45
C ALA A 132 -15.63 42.63 -3.05
N GLU A 133 -14.74 42.15 -2.20
CA GLU A 133 -14.44 42.77 -0.89
C GLU A 133 -13.91 44.20 -1.05
N GLY A 134 -12.97 44.42 -1.98
CA GLY A 134 -12.48 45.76 -2.30
C GLY A 134 -13.58 46.70 -2.78
N GLN A 135 -14.44 46.25 -3.70
CA GLN A 135 -15.57 47.05 -4.18
C GLN A 135 -16.59 47.35 -3.07
N ARG A 136 -16.84 46.39 -2.18
CA ARG A 136 -17.71 46.59 -1.01
C ARG A 136 -17.11 47.63 -0.05
N ALA A 137 -15.80 47.60 0.18
CA ALA A 137 -15.12 48.58 1.02
C ALA A 137 -15.20 49.99 0.42
N GLU A 138 -15.00 50.15 -0.90
CA GLU A 138 -15.17 51.44 -1.59
C GLU A 138 -16.61 51.94 -1.50
N ALA A 139 -17.59 51.06 -1.74
CA ALA A 139 -19.01 51.42 -1.64
C ALA A 139 -19.38 51.86 -0.22
N LYS A 140 -18.82 51.20 0.80
CA LYS A 140 -19.01 51.59 2.21
C LYS A 140 -18.45 52.98 2.49
N ALA A 141 -17.29 53.32 1.94
CA ALA A 141 -16.71 54.65 2.10
C ALA A 141 -17.61 55.74 1.49
N LYS A 142 -18.15 55.51 0.28
CA LYS A 142 -19.10 56.42 -0.38
C LYS A 142 -20.39 56.59 0.42
N LEU A 143 -20.90 55.51 1.00
CA LEU A 143 -22.06 55.57 1.88
C LEU A 143 -21.78 56.44 3.11
N THR A 144 -20.65 56.24 3.78
CA THR A 144 -20.25 57.05 4.95
C THR A 144 -20.07 58.54 4.60
N GLU A 145 -19.54 58.85 3.42
CA GLU A 145 -19.45 60.23 2.92
C GLU A 145 -20.84 60.85 2.71
N ALA A 146 -21.74 60.13 2.01
CA ALA A 146 -23.11 60.60 1.77
C ALA A 146 -23.93 60.73 3.07
N GLU A 147 -23.72 59.84 4.04
CA GLU A 147 -24.33 59.96 5.38
C GLU A 147 -23.86 61.21 6.13
N THR A 148 -22.59 61.56 5.99
CA THR A 148 -22.02 62.76 6.61
C THR A 148 -22.59 64.02 5.94
N GLU A 149 -22.66 64.04 4.61
CA GLU A 149 -23.25 65.13 3.84
C GLU A 149 -24.73 65.35 4.20
N ALA A 150 -25.52 64.27 4.29
CA ALA A 150 -26.92 64.34 4.68
C ALA A 150 -27.09 64.95 6.08
N LYS A 151 -26.31 64.49 7.07
CA LYS A 151 -26.32 65.05 8.43
C LYS A 151 -25.98 66.54 8.46
N ASP A 152 -25.01 66.97 7.67
CA ASP A 152 -24.63 68.38 7.59
C ASP A 152 -25.67 69.23 6.86
N ALA A 153 -26.34 68.68 5.86
CA ALA A 153 -27.44 69.33 5.15
C ALA A 153 -28.65 69.55 6.09
N THR A 154 -29.05 68.54 6.86
CA THR A 154 -30.10 68.66 7.90
C THR A 154 -29.77 69.76 8.91
N LYS A 155 -28.54 69.76 9.47
CA LYS A 155 -28.11 70.82 10.41
C LYS A 155 -28.19 72.23 9.80
N LYS A 156 -27.81 72.38 8.52
CA LYS A 156 -27.89 73.67 7.80
C LYS A 156 -29.34 74.08 7.54
N ALA A 157 -30.21 73.13 7.21
CA ALA A 157 -31.63 73.38 7.04
C ALA A 157 -32.26 73.87 8.35
N ASP A 158 -32.02 73.16 9.46
CA ASP A 158 -32.49 73.55 10.79
C ASP A 158 -32.04 74.97 11.16
N ALA A 159 -30.74 75.26 11.01
CA ALA A 159 -30.18 76.57 11.33
C ALA A 159 -30.76 77.70 10.46
N ALA A 160 -30.97 77.45 9.16
CA ALA A 160 -31.57 78.43 8.26
C ALA A 160 -33.03 78.72 8.61
N CYS A 161 -33.81 77.69 8.94
CA CYS A 161 -35.21 77.79 9.31
C CYS A 161 -35.42 78.49 10.66
N VAL A 162 -34.54 78.23 11.65
CA VAL A 162 -34.54 78.95 12.93
C VAL A 162 -34.19 80.42 12.75
N LYS A 163 -33.17 80.73 11.93
CA LYS A 163 -32.67 82.11 11.78
C LYS A 163 -33.59 83.01 10.94
N HIS A 164 -34.21 82.47 9.90
CA HIS A 164 -34.93 83.27 8.90
C HIS A 164 -36.45 83.05 8.93
N GLY A 165 -36.94 82.14 9.77
CA GLY A 165 -38.34 81.73 9.80
C GLY A 165 -38.63 80.60 8.81
N ALA A 166 -39.62 79.76 9.15
CA ALA A 166 -39.98 78.55 8.41
C ALA A 166 -40.45 78.85 6.97
N ASP A 167 -41.16 79.97 6.78
CA ASP A 167 -41.71 80.37 5.47
C ASP A 167 -40.73 81.18 4.62
N SER A 168 -39.49 81.34 5.07
CA SER A 168 -38.49 82.08 4.29
C SER A 168 -37.97 81.25 3.11
N TRP A 169 -37.75 81.91 1.98
CA TRP A 169 -37.13 81.28 0.79
C TRP A 169 -35.78 80.61 1.10
N ARG A 170 -35.05 81.10 2.13
CA ARG A 170 -33.79 80.52 2.60
C ARG A 170 -33.99 79.17 3.30
N CYS A 171 -35.01 79.05 4.14
CA CYS A 171 -35.41 77.78 4.75
C CYS A 171 -35.84 76.77 3.67
N GLU A 172 -36.68 77.20 2.72
CA GLU A 172 -37.12 76.35 1.60
C GLU A 172 -35.94 75.84 0.76
N THR A 173 -34.99 76.72 0.43
CA THR A 173 -33.79 76.34 -0.33
C THR A 173 -32.92 75.35 0.44
N ALA A 174 -32.78 75.53 1.76
CA ALA A 174 -32.00 74.63 2.59
C ALA A 174 -32.66 73.24 2.73
N ARG A 175 -34.00 73.17 2.84
CA ARG A 175 -34.76 71.91 2.79
C ARG A 175 -34.60 71.17 1.46
N LYS A 176 -34.65 71.88 0.33
CA LYS A 176 -34.37 71.26 -0.99
C LYS A 176 -32.97 70.65 -1.06
N ASN A 177 -31.98 71.27 -0.43
CA ASN A 177 -30.61 70.73 -0.36
C ASN A 177 -30.51 69.51 0.55
N GLU A 178 -31.24 69.50 1.67
CA GLU A 178 -31.40 68.33 2.54
C GLU A 178 -32.04 67.15 1.80
N ASP A 179 -33.18 67.38 1.13
CA ASP A 179 -33.85 66.36 0.31
C ASP A 179 -32.92 65.80 -0.76
N ALA A 180 -32.12 66.66 -1.41
CA ALA A 180 -31.14 66.24 -2.40
C ALA A 180 -30.00 65.41 -1.78
N ALA A 181 -29.58 65.71 -0.54
CA ALA A 181 -28.55 64.96 0.17
C ALA A 181 -29.04 63.58 0.65
N GLU A 182 -30.26 63.50 1.20
CA GLU A 182 -30.91 62.21 1.50
C GLU A 182 -31.11 61.36 0.24
N GLY A 183 -31.44 61.98 -0.89
CA GLY A 183 -31.49 61.29 -2.19
C GLY A 183 -30.13 60.74 -2.65
N ARG A 184 -29.01 61.43 -2.37
CA ARG A 184 -27.66 60.90 -2.64
C ARG A 184 -27.29 59.75 -1.71
N LYS A 185 -27.62 59.87 -0.42
CA LYS A 185 -27.43 58.81 0.58
C LYS A 185 -28.22 57.55 0.22
N ALA A 186 -29.48 57.66 -0.19
CA ALA A 186 -30.28 56.52 -0.64
C ALA A 186 -29.61 55.78 -1.83
N LYS A 187 -29.13 56.53 -2.84
CA LYS A 187 -28.39 55.95 -3.97
C LYS A 187 -27.07 55.27 -3.54
N ALA A 188 -26.36 55.87 -2.59
CA ALA A 188 -25.13 55.29 -2.05
C ALA A 188 -25.41 54.01 -1.25
N GLN A 189 -26.54 53.97 -0.52
CA GLN A 189 -27.01 52.81 0.20
C GLN A 189 -27.36 51.67 -0.76
N ASP A 190 -28.15 51.93 -1.80
CA ASP A 190 -28.49 50.94 -2.84
C ASP A 190 -27.23 50.39 -3.53
N PHE A 191 -26.25 51.26 -3.81
CA PHE A 191 -24.97 50.85 -4.36
C PHE A 191 -24.18 49.96 -3.41
N TYR A 192 -24.13 50.29 -2.11
CA TYR A 192 -23.49 49.48 -1.08
C TYR A 192 -24.17 48.12 -0.91
N ASP A 193 -25.49 48.07 -0.89
CA ASP A 193 -26.25 46.83 -0.75
C ASP A 193 -26.06 45.93 -1.96
N GLY A 194 -26.04 46.50 -3.17
CA GLY A 194 -25.70 45.79 -4.40
C GLY A 194 -24.30 45.15 -4.34
N LYS A 195 -23.28 45.89 -3.92
CA LYS A 195 -21.91 45.36 -3.77
C LYS A 195 -21.78 44.34 -2.64
N THR A 196 -22.50 44.55 -1.55
CA THR A 196 -22.56 43.59 -0.44
C THR A 196 -23.16 42.27 -0.88
N ASN A 197 -24.23 42.29 -1.67
CA ASN A 197 -24.83 41.08 -2.23
C ASN A 197 -23.85 40.34 -3.15
N THR A 198 -23.17 41.05 -4.06
CA THR A 198 -22.14 40.44 -4.92
C THR A 198 -21.04 39.76 -4.10
N TYR A 199 -20.53 40.42 -3.05
CA TYR A 199 -19.54 39.82 -2.16
C TYR A 199 -20.02 38.50 -1.55
N TRP A 200 -21.24 38.47 -1.01
CA TRP A 200 -21.78 37.26 -0.39
C TRP A 200 -22.02 36.14 -1.39
N MET A 201 -22.42 36.44 -2.63
CA MET A 201 -22.56 35.44 -3.69
C MET A 201 -21.21 34.81 -4.04
N GLU A 202 -20.16 35.62 -4.21
CA GLU A 202 -18.81 35.13 -4.52
C GLU A 202 -18.21 34.33 -3.34
N ASP A 203 -18.41 34.79 -2.10
CA ASP A 203 -17.97 34.10 -0.88
C ASP A 203 -18.69 32.76 -0.68
N ALA A 204 -20.01 32.72 -0.92
CA ALA A 204 -20.77 31.47 -0.91
C ALA A 204 -20.26 30.50 -1.98
N GLY A 205 -19.97 31.01 -3.19
CA GLY A 205 -19.34 30.23 -4.26
C GLY A 205 -18.00 29.63 -3.83
N LEU A 206 -17.15 30.42 -3.16
CA LEU A 206 -15.85 29.95 -2.65
C LEU A 206 -16.00 28.87 -1.57
N ARG A 207 -16.96 29.02 -0.65
CA ARG A 207 -17.21 28.05 0.44
C ARG A 207 -17.72 26.69 -0.06
N LEU A 208 -18.43 26.69 -1.19
CA LEU A 208 -18.86 25.45 -1.85
C LEU A 208 -17.71 24.74 -2.58
N MET A 209 -16.59 25.42 -2.81
CA MET A 209 -15.40 24.82 -3.40
C MET A 209 -14.49 24.24 -2.31
N ALA A 210 -14.17 22.94 -2.42
CA ALA A 210 -13.17 22.31 -1.58
C ALA A 210 -11.77 22.56 -2.15
N LYS A 211 -10.93 23.28 -1.41
CA LYS A 211 -9.50 23.33 -1.70
C LYS A 211 -8.91 21.95 -1.47
N LYS A 212 -8.29 21.38 -2.49
CA LYS A 212 -7.61 20.08 -2.36
C LYS A 212 -6.20 20.33 -1.84
N ASP A 213 -5.84 19.68 -0.75
CA ASP A 213 -4.48 19.71 -0.25
C ASP A 213 -3.58 18.76 -1.02
N THR A 214 -2.36 19.21 -1.34
CA THR A 214 -1.30 18.33 -1.85
C THR A 214 -0.79 17.43 -0.72
N ASN A 215 -0.54 16.16 -1.07
CA ASN A 215 0.10 15.14 -0.23
C ASN A 215 -0.35 15.09 1.24
N VAL A 216 -1.67 15.05 1.48
CA VAL A 216 -2.24 14.98 2.84
C VAL A 216 -1.60 13.87 3.70
N ASP A 217 -1.35 12.71 3.10
CA ASP A 217 -0.72 11.57 3.77
C ASP A 217 0.70 11.87 4.24
N LEU A 218 1.49 12.60 3.42
CA LEU A 218 2.86 12.98 3.74
C LEU A 218 2.89 14.08 4.81
N LYS A 219 1.97 15.05 4.74
CA LYS A 219 1.81 16.06 5.79
C LYS A 219 1.47 15.41 7.12
N TYR A 220 0.57 14.45 7.12
CA TYR A 220 0.21 13.70 8.32
C TYR A 220 1.40 12.89 8.85
N ALA A 221 2.11 12.17 7.97
CA ALA A 221 3.29 11.41 8.36
C ALA A 221 4.41 12.30 8.93
N ALA A 222 4.68 13.46 8.33
CA ALA A 222 5.63 14.45 8.85
C ALA A 222 5.21 14.94 10.24
N LYS A 223 3.92 15.26 10.42
CA LYS A 223 3.37 15.65 11.72
C LYS A 223 3.55 14.56 12.77
N VAL A 224 3.33 13.30 12.42
CA VAL A 224 3.53 12.16 13.33
C VAL A 224 5.01 12.01 13.71
N LEU A 225 5.92 12.09 12.74
CA LEU A 225 7.37 11.97 12.99
C LEU A 225 7.92 13.10 13.85
N ASN A 226 7.37 14.31 13.72
CA ASN A 226 7.75 15.46 14.54
C ASN A 226 7.30 15.36 16.01
N TYR A 227 6.50 14.35 16.40
CA TYR A 227 6.25 14.07 17.82
C TYR A 227 7.41 13.31 18.49
N ILE A 228 8.36 12.76 17.73
CA ILE A 228 9.51 12.06 18.28
C ILE A 228 10.55 13.10 18.70
N PRO A 229 11.01 13.12 19.97
CA PRO A 229 12.04 14.05 20.41
C PRO A 229 13.29 13.96 19.52
N HIS A 230 13.85 15.12 19.18
CA HIS A 230 15.05 15.26 18.32
C HIS A 230 14.88 14.87 16.84
N VAL A 231 13.66 14.59 16.38
CA VAL A 231 13.36 14.32 14.96
C VAL A 231 12.59 15.49 14.38
N SER A 232 13.15 16.14 13.35
CA SER A 232 12.47 17.17 12.56
C SER A 232 12.44 16.75 11.10
N VAL A 233 11.24 16.48 10.57
CA VAL A 233 11.03 16.03 9.20
C VAL A 233 9.97 16.90 8.52
N THR A 234 10.26 17.36 7.32
CA THR A 234 9.33 18.12 6.46
C THR A 234 8.58 17.20 5.50
N GLU A 235 7.47 17.72 4.93
CA GLU A 235 6.75 17.02 3.85
C GLU A 235 7.67 16.71 2.67
N ASP A 236 8.46 17.69 2.23
CA ASP A 236 9.38 17.56 1.10
C ASP A 236 10.43 16.47 1.36
N GLN A 237 11.01 16.42 2.57
CA GLN A 237 11.96 15.37 2.94
C GLN A 237 11.34 13.98 2.89
N LEU A 238 10.07 13.83 3.30
CA LEU A 238 9.37 12.54 3.17
C LEU A 238 9.02 12.19 1.73
N ALA A 239 8.61 13.18 0.93
CA ALA A 239 8.33 13.00 -0.48
C ALA A 239 9.57 12.47 -1.22
N ASP A 240 10.75 12.97 -0.84
CA ASP A 240 12.03 12.52 -1.38
C ASP A 240 12.42 11.14 -0.85
N ILE A 241 12.31 10.87 0.45
CA ILE A 241 12.86 9.64 1.07
C ILE A 241 11.95 8.41 0.90
N ILE A 242 10.63 8.55 1.00
CA ILE A 242 9.70 7.41 1.00
C ILE A 242 9.82 6.52 -0.26
N PRO A 243 9.94 7.07 -1.48
CA PRO A 243 10.20 6.29 -2.68
C PRO A 243 11.42 5.37 -2.55
N PHE A 244 12.51 5.86 -1.95
CA PHE A 244 13.74 5.10 -1.74
C PHE A 244 13.53 3.99 -0.71
N VAL A 245 12.91 4.31 0.43
CA VAL A 245 12.66 3.34 1.51
C VAL A 245 11.85 2.15 0.99
N LYS A 246 10.82 2.40 0.18
CA LYS A 246 10.00 1.33 -0.43
C LYS A 246 10.82 0.44 -1.36
N SER A 247 11.66 1.03 -2.20
CA SER A 247 12.51 0.29 -3.13
C SER A 247 13.57 -0.54 -2.38
N VAL A 248 14.28 0.08 -1.44
CA VAL A 248 15.29 -0.60 -0.59
C VAL A 248 14.66 -1.76 0.16
N PHE A 249 13.45 -1.59 0.70
CA PHE A 249 12.73 -2.66 1.39
C PHE A 249 12.44 -3.84 0.45
N CYS A 250 11.97 -3.59 -0.78
CA CYS A 250 11.65 -4.66 -1.73
C CYS A 250 12.91 -5.42 -2.18
N GLU A 251 14.00 -4.71 -2.45
CA GLU A 251 15.29 -5.32 -2.81
C GLU A 251 15.83 -6.18 -1.67
N PHE A 252 15.86 -5.62 -0.46
CA PHE A 252 16.37 -6.33 0.71
C PHE A 252 15.52 -7.56 1.05
N ALA A 253 14.18 -7.42 0.97
CA ALA A 253 13.26 -8.55 1.16
C ALA A 253 13.50 -9.64 0.11
N THR A 254 13.68 -9.28 -1.16
CA THR A 254 13.97 -10.24 -2.25
C THR A 254 15.20 -11.07 -1.92
N LEU A 255 16.29 -10.42 -1.49
CA LEU A 255 17.55 -11.09 -1.18
C LEU A 255 17.47 -11.96 0.07
N LEU A 256 16.86 -11.45 1.15
CA LEU A 256 16.69 -12.21 2.39
C LEU A 256 15.88 -13.48 2.15
N PHE A 257 14.77 -13.36 1.42
CA PHE A 257 13.93 -14.51 1.10
C PHE A 257 14.62 -15.45 0.11
N ALA A 258 15.33 -14.95 -0.91
CA ALA A 258 16.08 -15.78 -1.84
C ALA A 258 17.19 -16.56 -1.12
N ALA A 259 17.99 -15.89 -0.28
CA ALA A 259 19.03 -16.52 0.51
C ALA A 259 18.44 -17.61 1.43
N GLY A 260 17.31 -17.34 2.09
CA GLY A 260 16.61 -18.33 2.91
C GLY A 260 15.95 -19.46 2.12
N ALA A 261 15.56 -19.22 0.87
CA ALA A 261 14.88 -20.18 0.00
C ALA A 261 15.85 -21.17 -0.63
N PHE A 262 16.96 -20.68 -1.17
CA PHE A 262 17.96 -21.47 -1.88
C PHE A 262 19.10 -21.93 -0.98
N GLY A 263 19.11 -21.48 0.29
CA GLY A 263 20.02 -21.77 1.40
C GLY A 263 21.37 -22.39 1.03
N HIS A 264 22.44 -21.69 1.38
CA HIS A 264 23.80 -22.21 1.29
C HIS A 264 24.01 -23.36 2.28
N ARG A 265 23.48 -24.56 1.97
CA ARG A 265 23.93 -25.78 2.63
C ARG A 265 25.42 -25.83 2.37
N ARG A 266 26.22 -25.68 3.44
CA ARG A 266 27.55 -26.26 3.45
C ARG A 266 27.33 -27.70 3.07
N GLU A 267 27.73 -28.08 1.87
CA GLU A 267 27.95 -29.48 1.57
C GLU A 267 28.89 -29.94 2.68
N THR A 268 28.33 -30.61 3.68
CA THR A 268 29.13 -31.37 4.62
C THR A 268 29.82 -32.37 3.74
N VAL A 269 31.08 -32.07 3.41
CA VAL A 269 31.96 -33.00 2.70
C VAL A 269 31.77 -34.32 3.43
N PRO A 270 31.25 -35.37 2.75
CA PRO A 270 31.06 -36.65 3.39
C PRO A 270 32.38 -36.98 4.07
N GLU A 271 32.33 -37.16 5.39
CA GLU A 271 33.50 -37.54 6.16
C GLU A 271 34.12 -38.73 5.39
N PRO A 272 35.42 -38.66 5.02
CA PRO A 272 36.03 -39.72 4.24
C PRO A 272 35.69 -41.05 4.93
N PRO A 273 35.29 -42.08 4.18
CA PRO A 273 34.86 -43.34 4.79
C PRO A 273 35.93 -43.74 5.79
N LYS A 274 35.56 -43.80 7.08
CA LYS A 274 36.45 -44.34 8.12
C LYS A 274 36.98 -45.65 7.56
N GLU A 275 38.30 -45.77 7.45
CA GLU A 275 38.93 -47.03 7.10
C GLU A 275 38.27 -48.13 7.94
N PRO A 276 37.90 -49.27 7.33
CA PRO A 276 37.21 -50.33 8.03
C PRO A 276 38.07 -50.73 9.24
N GLU A 277 37.60 -50.35 10.42
CA GLU A 277 38.11 -50.84 11.69
C GLU A 277 38.11 -52.37 11.58
N THR A 278 39.29 -52.95 11.74
CA THR A 278 39.59 -54.35 11.43
C THR A 278 38.65 -55.22 12.24
N VAL A 279 37.63 -55.79 11.59
CA VAL A 279 36.62 -56.62 12.23
C VAL A 279 37.31 -57.89 12.77
N PRO A 280 37.25 -58.18 14.09
CA PRO A 280 37.71 -59.46 14.62
C PRO A 280 36.90 -60.61 14.01
N PRO A 281 37.46 -61.83 13.93
CA PRO A 281 36.84 -62.95 13.22
C PRO A 281 35.44 -63.26 13.75
N LEU A 282 34.51 -63.50 12.81
CA LEU A 282 33.14 -63.95 13.02
C LEU A 282 33.08 -65.06 14.07
N GLN A 283 32.39 -64.81 15.19
CA GLN A 283 31.80 -65.87 16.00
C GLN A 283 30.38 -66.12 15.49
N ASP A 284 30.12 -67.39 15.13
CA ASP A 284 28.83 -67.92 14.72
C ASP A 284 27.74 -67.54 15.73
N ARG A 285 26.80 -66.72 15.27
CA ARG A 285 25.59 -66.37 16.04
C ARG A 285 24.40 -67.15 15.47
N PRO A 286 23.64 -67.87 16.31
CA PRO A 286 22.48 -68.63 15.88
C PRO A 286 21.37 -67.74 15.31
N THR A 287 20.72 -68.26 14.27
CA THR A 287 19.56 -67.71 13.58
C THR A 287 18.41 -67.42 14.56
N GLU A 288 18.16 -66.14 14.86
CA GLU A 288 16.94 -65.69 15.53
C GLU A 288 15.79 -65.50 14.51
N PRO A 289 14.56 -65.91 14.87
CA PRO A 289 13.39 -65.77 14.01
C PRO A 289 12.92 -64.31 13.93
N SER A 290 12.64 -63.91 12.69
CA SER A 290 11.93 -62.68 12.29
C SER A 290 10.77 -62.34 13.22
N ARG A 291 10.97 -61.34 14.10
CA ARG A 291 9.89 -60.68 14.84
C ARG A 291 9.78 -59.21 14.44
N ASP A 292 8.56 -58.89 14.03
CA ASP A 292 7.87 -57.61 14.21
C ASP A 292 8.49 -56.36 13.59
N ARG A 293 7.97 -56.06 12.40
CA ARG A 293 7.98 -54.74 11.79
C ARG A 293 7.33 -53.75 12.79
N PRO A 294 8.03 -52.71 13.28
CA PRO A 294 7.42 -51.72 14.15
C PRO A 294 6.31 -51.01 13.37
N ALA A 295 5.10 -51.07 13.91
CA ALA A 295 3.99 -50.24 13.45
C ALA A 295 4.42 -48.76 13.49
N ALA A 296 4.03 -48.02 12.44
CA ALA A 296 4.25 -46.58 12.37
C ALA A 296 3.80 -45.92 13.68
N PRO A 297 4.57 -44.95 14.22
CA PRO A 297 4.19 -44.28 15.45
C PRO A 297 2.80 -43.65 15.26
N PRO A 298 1.86 -43.84 16.21
CA PRO A 298 0.59 -43.15 16.15
C PRO A 298 0.85 -41.65 16.13
N LEU A 299 0.18 -40.95 15.22
CA LEU A 299 0.12 -39.49 15.21
C LEU A 299 -0.21 -39.02 16.63
N ARG A 300 0.76 -38.43 17.34
CA ARG A 300 0.52 -37.72 18.59
C ARG A 300 -0.33 -36.50 18.26
N LEU A 301 -1.65 -36.66 18.33
CA LEU A 301 -2.58 -35.56 18.42
C LEU A 301 -2.23 -34.75 19.68
N VAL A 302 -2.02 -33.45 19.48
CA VAL A 302 -1.88 -32.47 20.55
C VAL A 302 -3.19 -32.47 21.35
N GLN A 303 -3.25 -33.29 22.40
CA GLN A 303 -4.34 -33.29 23.37
C GLN A 303 -4.25 -32.00 24.17
N GLY A 304 -5.16 -31.07 23.89
CA GLY A 304 -5.21 -29.76 24.54
C GLY A 304 -6.10 -28.73 23.83
N GLY A 305 -6.54 -29.01 22.60
CA GLY A 305 -7.50 -28.16 21.90
C GLY A 305 -8.91 -28.29 22.52
N THR A 306 -9.52 -27.16 22.86
CA THR A 306 -10.93 -27.06 23.23
C THR A 306 -11.80 -27.74 22.17
N VAL A 307 -12.66 -28.68 22.58
CA VAL A 307 -13.61 -29.34 21.69
C VAL A 307 -14.48 -28.25 21.02
N PRO A 308 -14.56 -28.21 19.67
CA PRO A 308 -15.40 -27.24 18.99
C PRO A 308 -16.86 -27.43 19.41
N SER A 309 -17.44 -26.42 20.06
CA SER A 309 -18.83 -26.43 20.52
C SER A 309 -19.85 -26.21 19.41
N SER A 310 -19.40 -25.92 18.18
CA SER A 310 -20.26 -25.63 17.03
C SER A 310 -19.70 -26.18 15.71
N GLN A 311 -20.61 -26.42 14.76
CA GLN A 311 -20.28 -26.84 13.39
C GLN A 311 -19.33 -25.86 12.68
N VAL A 312 -19.47 -24.56 12.93
CA VAL A 312 -18.61 -23.53 12.33
C VAL A 312 -17.18 -23.64 12.86
N ALA A 313 -17.00 -23.82 14.17
CA ALA A 313 -15.68 -24.01 14.78
C ALA A 313 -15.01 -25.30 14.26
N ALA A 314 -15.77 -26.37 14.11
CA ALA A 314 -15.29 -27.63 13.53
C ALA A 314 -14.82 -27.47 12.09
N LEU A 315 -15.51 -26.67 11.26
CA LEU A 315 -15.09 -26.39 9.89
C LEU A 315 -13.78 -25.61 9.82
N VAL A 316 -13.56 -24.65 10.73
CA VAL A 316 -12.30 -23.89 10.80
C VAL A 316 -11.12 -24.81 11.12
N LEU A 317 -11.28 -25.69 12.11
CA LEU A 317 -10.25 -26.69 12.46
C LEU A 317 -9.98 -27.64 11.30
N LEU A 318 -11.03 -28.12 10.63
CA LEU A 318 -10.90 -28.99 9.47
C LEU A 318 -10.12 -28.30 8.33
N ARG A 319 -10.41 -27.03 8.04
CA ARG A 319 -9.69 -26.24 7.02
C ARG A 319 -8.21 -26.09 7.35
N GLN A 320 -7.88 -25.78 8.60
CA GLN A 320 -6.49 -25.69 9.05
C GLN A 320 -5.76 -27.03 8.90
N HIS A 321 -6.39 -28.13 9.30
CA HIS A 321 -5.82 -29.46 9.16
C HIS A 321 -5.60 -29.85 7.69
N LEU A 322 -6.61 -29.63 6.84
CA LEU A 322 -6.53 -29.93 5.41
C LEU A 322 -5.50 -29.05 4.68
N ALA A 323 -5.27 -27.81 5.12
CA ALA A 323 -4.24 -26.95 4.56
C ALA A 323 -2.82 -27.51 4.78
N VAL A 324 -2.60 -28.25 5.88
CA VAL A 324 -1.30 -28.85 6.21
C VAL A 324 -1.17 -30.26 5.64
N HIS A 325 -2.21 -31.09 5.74
CA HIS A 325 -2.14 -32.52 5.44
C HIS A 325 -2.82 -32.92 4.12
N GLY A 326 -3.53 -32.00 3.46
CA GLY A 326 -4.19 -32.20 2.18
C GLY A 326 -5.50 -32.98 2.25
N THR A 327 -5.51 -34.15 2.89
CA THR A 327 -6.70 -35.03 3.01
C THR A 327 -6.77 -35.67 4.40
N VAL A 328 -7.98 -36.00 4.86
CA VAL A 328 -8.20 -36.75 6.11
C VAL A 328 -9.31 -37.78 5.93
N SER A 329 -9.19 -38.95 6.54
CA SER A 329 -10.25 -39.95 6.46
C SER A 329 -11.45 -39.54 7.34
N GLN A 330 -12.67 -39.90 6.92
CA GLN A 330 -13.87 -39.59 7.71
C GLN A 330 -13.85 -40.25 9.11
N SER A 331 -13.14 -41.37 9.28
CA SER A 331 -12.91 -42.00 10.58
C SER A 331 -11.97 -41.20 11.47
N ASP A 332 -10.91 -40.62 10.91
CA ASP A 332 -9.92 -39.82 11.65
C ASP A 332 -10.46 -38.42 11.99
N LEU A 333 -11.45 -37.94 11.23
CA LEU A 333 -12.15 -36.67 11.50
C LEU A 333 -12.74 -36.62 12.91
N ARG A 334 -13.22 -37.77 13.42
CA ARG A 334 -13.74 -37.87 14.78
C ARG A 334 -12.64 -37.59 15.80
N SER A 335 -11.47 -38.19 15.61
CA SER A 335 -10.32 -37.95 16.48
C SER A 335 -9.84 -36.50 16.41
N LEU A 336 -9.96 -35.87 15.23
CA LEU A 336 -9.59 -34.48 15.01
C LEU A 336 -10.55 -33.48 15.70
N LEU A 337 -11.86 -33.75 15.70
CA LEU A 337 -12.88 -32.82 16.17
C LEU A 337 -13.25 -32.98 17.65
N GLY A 338 -12.54 -33.82 18.41
CA GLY A 338 -12.92 -34.20 19.78
C GLY A 338 -14.08 -35.20 19.77
N ASP A 339 -14.58 -35.60 20.95
CA ASP A 339 -15.57 -36.70 21.17
C ASP A 339 -16.98 -36.48 20.56
N VAL A 340 -17.06 -35.99 19.33
CA VAL A 340 -18.25 -35.83 18.52
C VAL A 340 -18.73 -37.21 18.03
N SER A 341 -20.04 -37.42 18.05
CA SER A 341 -20.62 -38.68 17.57
C SER A 341 -20.39 -38.88 16.07
N LYS A 342 -20.28 -40.15 15.63
CA LYS A 342 -20.13 -40.48 14.19
C LYS A 342 -21.27 -39.90 13.34
N GLN A 343 -22.49 -39.89 13.87
CA GLN A 343 -23.67 -39.38 13.18
C GLN A 343 -23.60 -37.87 12.99
N THR A 344 -23.15 -37.13 14.02
CA THR A 344 -22.94 -35.68 13.94
C THR A 344 -21.87 -35.32 12.92
N VAL A 345 -20.72 -36.01 12.93
CA VAL A 345 -19.65 -35.80 11.94
C VAL A 345 -20.15 -36.10 10.53
N SER A 346 -20.93 -37.17 10.34
CA SER A 346 -21.50 -37.49 9.02
C SER A 346 -22.42 -36.37 8.53
N ARG A 347 -23.32 -35.89 9.38
CA ARG A 347 -24.25 -34.80 9.06
C ARG A 347 -23.51 -33.52 8.69
N TRP A 348 -22.49 -33.14 9.47
CA TRP A 348 -21.68 -31.96 9.16
C TRP A 348 -20.94 -32.09 7.84
N CYS A 349 -20.39 -33.26 7.52
CA CYS A 349 -19.77 -33.51 6.22
C CYS A 349 -20.75 -33.40 5.06
N ASP A 350 -22.01 -33.81 5.24
CA ASP A 350 -23.05 -33.66 4.23
C ASP A 350 -23.39 -32.18 4.00
N ASP A 351 -23.57 -31.41 5.08
CA ASP A 351 -23.83 -29.97 5.02
C ASP A 351 -22.65 -29.20 4.35
N TRP A 352 -21.41 -29.47 4.77
CA TRP A 352 -20.23 -28.80 4.21
C TRP A 352 -19.95 -29.16 2.75
N GLU A 353 -20.33 -30.36 2.32
CA GLU A 353 -20.23 -30.76 0.91
C GLU A 353 -21.31 -30.06 0.07
N ALA A 354 -22.54 -29.93 0.60
CA ALA A 354 -23.62 -29.16 -0.02
C ALA A 354 -23.26 -27.68 -0.18
N ASP A 355 -22.64 -27.08 0.84
CA ASP A 355 -22.15 -25.69 0.83
C ASP A 355 -20.87 -25.50 -0.02
N GLY A 356 -20.32 -26.60 -0.56
CA GLY A 356 -19.12 -26.56 -1.41
C GLY A 356 -17.83 -26.21 -0.68
N HIS A 357 -17.76 -26.42 0.63
CA HIS A 357 -16.54 -26.21 1.42
C HIS A 357 -15.55 -27.37 1.29
N ILE A 358 -16.06 -28.60 1.19
CA ILE A 358 -15.26 -29.82 1.06
C ILE A 358 -15.72 -30.65 -0.14
N CYS A 359 -14.93 -31.65 -0.50
CA CYS A 359 -15.37 -32.75 -1.35
C CYS A 359 -14.95 -34.09 -0.72
N ARG A 360 -15.80 -35.11 -0.86
CA ARG A 360 -15.51 -36.48 -0.41
C ARG A 360 -15.15 -37.36 -1.60
N THR A 361 -13.98 -38.00 -1.55
CA THR A 361 -13.55 -38.98 -2.54
C THR A 361 -13.44 -40.36 -1.91
N LEU A 362 -13.88 -41.40 -2.63
CA LEU A 362 -13.77 -42.77 -2.15
C LEU A 362 -12.32 -43.25 -2.32
N SER A 363 -11.69 -43.69 -1.23
CA SER A 363 -10.37 -44.32 -1.24
C SER A 363 -10.46 -45.66 -0.51
N GLY A 364 -10.56 -46.75 -1.28
CA GLY A 364 -10.83 -48.08 -0.75
C GLY A 364 -12.22 -48.16 -0.10
N ARG A 365 -12.25 -48.58 1.18
CA ARG A 365 -13.50 -48.70 1.97
C ARG A 365 -13.86 -47.41 2.73
N THR A 366 -13.03 -46.39 2.66
CA THR A 366 -13.18 -45.15 3.44
C THR A 366 -13.37 -43.95 2.52
N ARG A 367 -14.14 -42.95 2.97
CA ARG A 367 -14.23 -41.65 2.29
C ARG A 367 -13.14 -40.73 2.84
N MET A 368 -12.36 -40.16 1.93
CA MET A 368 -11.39 -39.11 2.22
C MET A 368 -12.05 -37.75 2.03
N VAL A 369 -11.87 -36.86 2.99
CA VAL A 369 -12.34 -35.48 2.95
C VAL A 369 -11.18 -34.59 2.50
N SER A 370 -11.43 -33.68 1.57
CA SER A 370 -10.46 -32.68 1.11
C SER A 370 -11.14 -31.33 0.82
N LEU A 371 -10.37 -30.24 0.71
CA LEU A 371 -10.93 -28.94 0.38
C LEU A 371 -11.37 -28.91 -1.08
N LYS A 372 -12.59 -28.41 -1.34
CA LYS A 372 -13.05 -28.21 -2.71
C LYS A 372 -12.16 -27.11 -3.34
N PRO A 373 -11.52 -27.36 -4.49
CA PRO A 373 -10.75 -26.33 -5.18
C PRO A 373 -11.68 -25.15 -5.45
N ALA A 374 -11.29 -23.94 -5.04
CA ALA A 374 -12.05 -22.74 -5.37
C ALA A 374 -12.25 -22.74 -6.88
N ALA A 375 -13.51 -22.78 -7.34
CA ALA A 375 -13.81 -22.70 -8.75
C ALA A 375 -13.14 -21.42 -9.24
N ARG A 376 -12.07 -21.56 -10.05
CA ARG A 376 -11.46 -20.41 -10.71
C ARG A 376 -12.60 -19.76 -11.46
N ARG A 377 -13.03 -18.56 -11.02
CA ARG A 377 -13.89 -17.71 -11.84
C ARG A 377 -13.08 -17.47 -13.11
N ILE A 378 -13.36 -18.25 -14.14
CA ILE A 378 -12.95 -17.92 -15.49
C ILE A 378 -13.77 -16.67 -15.78
N ALA A 379 -13.15 -15.51 -15.59
CA ALA A 379 -13.69 -14.25 -16.05
C ALA A 379 -13.91 -14.42 -17.57
N ARG A 380 -15.17 -14.38 -17.98
CA ARG A 380 -15.56 -14.26 -19.39
C ARG A 380 -15.55 -12.80 -19.77
#